data_AF-A0ABD7F684-F1
#
_entry.id   AF-A0ABD7F684-F1
#
_cell.length_a   1.000
_cell.length_b   1.000
_cell.length_c   1.000
_cell.angle_alpha   90.00
_cell.angle_beta   90.00
_cell.angle_gamma   90.00
#
_symmetry.space_group_name_H-M   'P 1'
#
loop_
_entity.id
_entity.type
_entity.pdbx_description
1 polymer ?
#
loop_
_entity_poly.entity_id
_entity_poly.type
_entity_poly.pdbx_seq_one_letter_code
_entity_poly.pdbx_strand_id
1 'polypeptide(L)'
;MIDVYLTDVQKHIQFNDYPSEQPVKFLINLKKIFPSTAELLLPVLPEDNNLEDVTWESTSTDFETFKKLLEAWGIIELRLNAITAFKDKEFANQLVKKAQIRRKQVSIKQAQLSLVDLDYIFIHEVHSLLDAELIEIGESFYLPTLRQLWKNEVSEQVLFSKF
;
A
#
# COMPACT_ATOMS: atom_id res chain seq x y z
N MET A 1 17.89 -6.09 -2.92
CA MET A 1 16.98 -7.20 -3.29
C MET A 1 16.30 -7.71 -2.04
N ILE A 2 15.02 -8.05 -2.11
CA ILE A 2 14.27 -8.71 -1.04
C ILE A 2 14.23 -10.20 -1.38
N ASP A 3 14.84 -11.05 -0.55
CA ASP A 3 14.78 -12.51 -0.69
C ASP A 3 13.53 -13.02 0.05
N VAL A 4 12.61 -13.64 -0.69
CA VAL A 4 11.34 -14.11 -0.16
C VAL A 4 11.22 -15.61 -0.34
N TYR A 5 11.02 -16.32 0.77
CA TYR A 5 10.62 -17.72 0.77
C TYR A 5 9.08 -17.82 0.74
N LEU A 6 8.55 -18.33 -0.37
CA LEU A 6 7.12 -18.63 -0.51
C LEU A 6 6.83 -19.99 0.13
N THR A 7 6.14 -19.97 1.26
CA THR A 7 5.93 -21.12 2.15
C THR A 7 4.99 -22.18 1.58
N ASP A 8 3.98 -21.75 0.81
CA ASP A 8 2.95 -22.60 0.20
C ASP A 8 3.48 -23.41 -1.00
N VAL A 9 4.48 -22.87 -1.71
CA VAL A 9 5.12 -23.51 -2.86
C VAL A 9 6.57 -23.91 -2.61
N GLN A 10 7.08 -23.66 -1.39
CA GLN A 10 8.44 -23.96 -0.94
C GLN A 10 9.52 -23.46 -1.90
N LYS A 11 9.43 -22.18 -2.27
CA LYS A 11 10.27 -21.59 -3.31
C LYS A 11 10.86 -20.24 -2.87
N HIS A 12 12.16 -20.08 -3.05
CA HIS A 12 12.81 -18.78 -2.96
C HIS A 12 12.59 -17.97 -4.23
N ILE A 13 12.25 -16.69 -4.05
CA ILE A 13 12.17 -15.69 -5.09
C ILE A 13 12.94 -14.45 -4.69
N GLN A 14 13.40 -13.72 -5.69
CA GLN A 14 14.10 -12.47 -5.52
C GLN A 14 13.24 -11.33 -6.07
N PHE A 15 12.92 -10.37 -5.21
CA PHE A 15 12.11 -9.22 -5.56
C PHE A 15 12.95 -7.95 -5.60
N ASN A 16 12.92 -7.26 -6.73
CA ASN A 16 13.71 -6.06 -7.01
C ASN A 16 12.87 -4.87 -7.48
N ASP A 17 11.56 -5.03 -7.60
CA ASP A 17 10.66 -3.99 -8.09
C ASP A 17 10.23 -3.05 -6.95
N TYR A 18 11.21 -2.32 -6.39
CA TYR A 18 10.99 -1.32 -5.33
C TYR A 18 12.07 -0.23 -5.39
N PRO A 19 11.77 1.04 -5.01
CA PRO A 19 12.65 2.18 -5.27
C PRO A 19 13.70 2.42 -4.18
N SER A 20 14.48 1.39 -3.78
CA SER A 20 15.49 1.54 -2.72
C SER A 20 16.65 0.56 -2.84
N GLU A 21 17.88 1.03 -2.58
CA GLU A 21 19.06 0.17 -2.38
C GLU A 21 19.09 -0.49 -0.99
N GLN A 22 18.24 -0.03 -0.07
CA GLN A 22 18.14 -0.51 1.32
C GLN A 22 16.79 -1.22 1.54
N PRO A 23 16.70 -2.55 1.34
CA PRO A 23 15.43 -3.30 1.40
C PRO A 23 14.76 -3.24 2.77
N VAL A 24 15.53 -3.44 3.85
CA VAL A 24 15.00 -3.42 5.23
C VAL A 24 14.39 -2.05 5.56
N LYS A 25 15.13 -0.96 5.30
CA LYS A 25 14.65 0.41 5.55
C LYS A 25 13.40 0.73 4.72
N PHE A 26 13.37 0.29 3.47
CA PHE A 26 12.22 0.44 2.59
C PHE A 26 10.98 -0.24 3.18
N LEU A 27 11.07 -1.51 3.58
CA LEU A 27 9.95 -2.24 4.17
C LEU A 27 9.49 -1.65 5.51
N ILE A 28 10.41 -1.14 6.33
CA ILE A 28 10.05 -0.42 7.57
C ILE A 28 9.25 0.84 7.26
N ASN A 29 9.60 1.59 6.20
CA ASN A 29 8.85 2.77 5.80
C ASN A 29 7.51 2.41 5.17
N LEU A 30 7.47 1.36 4.34
CA LEU A 30 6.23 0.88 3.76
C LEU A 30 5.25 0.42 4.84
N LYS A 31 5.72 -0.27 5.88
CA LYS A 31 4.91 -0.65 7.06
C LYS A 31 4.26 0.55 7.77
N LYS A 32 4.90 1.73 7.76
CA LYS A 32 4.30 2.95 8.35
C LYS A 32 3.14 3.49 7.52
N ILE A 33 3.13 3.20 6.22
CA ILE A 33 2.08 3.59 5.28
C ILE A 33 0.98 2.52 5.27
N PHE A 34 1.38 1.26 5.13
CA PHE A 34 0.53 0.07 5.08
C PHE A 34 0.92 -0.92 6.18
N PRO A 35 0.30 -0.84 7.37
CA PRO A 35 0.57 -1.77 8.45
C PRO A 35 0.40 -3.26 8.07
N SER A 36 -0.45 -3.59 7.09
CA SER A 36 -0.64 -4.98 6.62
C SER A 36 0.63 -5.62 6.06
N THR A 37 1.63 -4.85 5.61
CA THR A 37 2.87 -5.42 5.08
C THR A 37 3.63 -6.26 6.12
N ALA A 38 3.41 -6.00 7.41
CA ALA A 38 3.99 -6.79 8.49
C ALA A 38 3.38 -8.19 8.61
N GLU A 39 2.16 -8.39 8.10
CA GLU A 39 1.47 -9.69 8.06
C GLU A 39 1.69 -10.37 6.70
N LEU A 40 1.76 -9.60 5.62
CA LEU A 40 1.95 -10.11 4.26
C LEU A 40 3.39 -10.57 3.97
N LEU A 41 4.38 -9.97 4.65
CA LEU A 41 5.79 -10.23 4.41
C LEU A 41 6.55 -10.27 5.75
N LEU A 42 6.65 -11.47 6.32
CA LEU A 42 7.21 -11.69 7.65
C LEU A 42 8.75 -11.67 7.60
N PRO A 43 9.44 -10.83 8.40
CA PRO A 43 10.90 -10.82 8.43
C PRO A 43 11.45 -12.05 9.16
N VAL A 44 12.44 -12.70 8.56
CA VAL A 44 13.24 -13.77 9.17
C VAL A 44 14.62 -13.20 9.50
N LEU A 45 14.93 -13.16 10.79
CA LEU A 45 16.20 -12.65 11.28
C LEU A 45 17.30 -13.73 11.11
N PRO A 46 18.49 -13.34 10.64
CA PRO A 46 19.63 -14.26 10.57
C PRO A 46 20.17 -14.57 11.97
N GLU A 47 20.79 -15.73 12.12
CA GLU A 47 21.29 -16.22 13.42
C GLU A 47 22.36 -15.29 14.04
N ASP A 48 23.15 -14.62 13.21
CA ASP A 48 24.21 -13.69 13.61
C ASP A 48 23.70 -12.26 13.88
N ASN A 49 22.40 -12.01 13.70
CA ASN A 49 21.74 -10.70 13.79
C ASN A 49 22.26 -9.65 12.80
N ASN A 50 22.97 -10.04 11.73
CA ASN A 50 23.35 -9.10 10.69
C ASN A 50 22.10 -8.64 9.91
N LEU A 51 21.65 -7.41 10.14
CA LEU A 51 20.43 -6.90 9.50
C LEU A 51 20.53 -6.78 7.97
N GLU A 52 21.74 -6.87 7.40
CA GLU A 52 21.94 -6.93 5.94
C GLU A 52 21.46 -8.26 5.34
N ASP A 53 21.44 -9.32 6.14
CA ASP A 53 21.11 -10.70 5.73
C ASP A 53 19.67 -11.10 6.10
N VAL A 54 18.81 -10.13 6.43
CA VAL A 54 17.39 -10.39 6.67
C VAL A 54 16.74 -10.94 5.40
N THR A 55 15.97 -12.01 5.58
CA THR A 55 15.11 -12.59 4.54
C THR A 55 13.65 -12.44 4.94
N TRP A 56 12.72 -12.84 4.06
CA TRP A 56 11.29 -12.73 4.31
C TRP A 56 10.55 -14.00 3.96
N GLU A 57 9.45 -14.24 4.67
CA GLU A 57 8.51 -15.31 4.39
C GLU A 57 7.15 -14.74 4.00
N SER A 58 6.50 -15.42 3.06
CA SER A 58 5.15 -15.09 2.62
C SER A 58 4.45 -16.32 2.04
N THR A 59 3.16 -16.21 1.75
CA THR A 59 2.47 -17.12 0.83
C THR A 59 2.44 -16.50 -0.57
N SER A 60 2.22 -17.29 -1.62
CA SER A 60 2.07 -16.72 -2.97
C SER A 60 0.98 -15.64 -3.01
N THR A 61 -0.16 -15.86 -2.35
CA THR A 61 -1.29 -14.91 -2.30
C THR A 61 -0.94 -13.62 -1.55
N ASP A 62 -0.33 -13.74 -0.37
CA ASP A 62 0.06 -12.56 0.42
C ASP A 62 1.12 -11.73 -0.28
N PHE A 63 2.06 -12.39 -0.97
CA PHE A 63 3.08 -11.73 -1.76
C PHE A 63 2.50 -10.96 -2.95
N GLU A 64 1.47 -11.50 -3.64
CA GLU A 64 0.75 -10.76 -4.67
C GLU A 64 0.03 -9.53 -4.09
N THR A 65 -0.60 -9.67 -2.93
CA THR A 65 -1.24 -8.53 -2.22
C THR A 65 -0.21 -7.46 -1.83
N PHE A 66 0.96 -7.87 -1.34
CA PHE A 66 2.08 -6.97 -1.05
C PHE A 66 2.51 -6.18 -2.28
N LYS A 67 2.67 -6.84 -3.44
CA LYS A 67 3.01 -6.15 -4.69
C LYS A 67 1.93 -5.15 -5.11
N LYS A 68 0.64 -5.51 -4.99
CA LYS A 68 -0.48 -4.59 -5.27
C LYS A 68 -0.45 -3.34 -4.39
N LEU A 69 -0.11 -3.47 -3.11
CA LEU A 69 0.05 -2.32 -2.21
C LEU A 69 1.20 -1.41 -2.66
N LEU A 70 2.33 -2.02 -3.05
CA LEU A 70 3.48 -1.27 -3.53
C LEU A 70 3.18 -0.52 -4.83
N GLU A 71 2.56 -1.18 -5.81
CA GLU A 71 2.13 -0.55 -7.06
C GLU A 71 1.15 0.60 -6.80
N ALA A 72 0.16 0.39 -5.93
CA ALA A 72 -0.79 1.43 -5.55
C ALA A 72 -0.10 2.65 -4.91
N TRP A 73 0.90 2.43 -4.06
CA TRP A 73 1.67 3.53 -3.48
C TRP A 73 2.49 4.29 -4.53
N GLY A 74 3.14 3.58 -5.46
CA GLY A 74 3.88 4.24 -6.55
C GLY A 74 2.98 5.17 -7.38
N ILE A 75 1.74 4.74 -7.65
CA ILE A 75 0.76 5.58 -8.35
C ILE A 75 0.32 6.77 -7.48
N ILE A 76 0.10 6.56 -6.18
CA ILE A 76 -0.19 7.65 -5.24
C ILE A 76 0.95 8.68 -5.24
N GLU A 77 2.22 8.26 -5.17
CA GLU A 77 3.37 9.15 -5.18
C GLU A 77 3.45 9.98 -6.45
N LEU A 78 3.25 9.37 -7.62
CA LEU A 78 3.20 10.07 -8.91
C LEU A 78 2.11 11.14 -8.93
N ARG A 79 0.92 10.80 -8.44
CA ARG A 79 -0.22 11.74 -8.42
C ARG A 79 -0.06 12.84 -7.37
N LEU A 80 0.54 12.55 -6.21
CA LEU A 80 0.88 13.55 -5.20
C LEU A 80 1.97 14.51 -5.69
N ASN A 81 2.91 14.04 -6.51
CA ASN A 81 3.89 14.89 -7.17
C ASN A 81 3.21 15.85 -8.16
N ALA A 82 2.23 15.37 -8.94
CA ALA A 82 1.43 16.24 -9.80
C ALA A 82 0.65 17.30 -9.00
N ILE A 83 0.02 16.92 -7.88
CA ILE A 83 -0.63 17.88 -6.98
C ILE A 83 0.36 18.88 -6.38
N THR A 84 1.57 18.43 -6.02
CA THR A 84 2.59 19.32 -5.47
C THR A 84 3.02 20.37 -6.50
N ALA A 85 3.10 20.00 -7.78
CA ALA A 85 3.41 20.92 -8.87
C ALA A 85 2.25 21.85 -9.22
N PHE A 86 1.01 21.37 -9.14
CA PHE A 86 -0.20 22.14 -9.45
C PHE A 86 -0.59 23.10 -8.31
N LYS A 87 -0.45 22.66 -7.06
CA LYS A 87 -0.75 23.41 -5.84
C LYS A 87 0.54 23.58 -5.06
N ASP A 88 0.70 22.84 -3.97
CA ASP A 88 1.94 22.82 -3.21
C ASP A 88 2.06 21.52 -2.38
N LYS A 89 3.23 21.36 -1.75
CA LYS A 89 3.54 20.19 -0.91
C LYS A 89 2.66 20.10 0.33
N GLU A 90 2.26 21.22 0.93
CA GLU A 90 1.43 21.20 2.14
C GLU A 90 0.02 20.73 1.81
N PHE A 91 -0.53 21.16 0.67
CA PHE A 91 -1.79 20.67 0.16
C PHE A 91 -1.75 19.16 -0.08
N ALA A 92 -0.72 18.66 -0.77
CA ALA A 92 -0.52 17.22 -0.98
C ALA A 92 -0.46 16.44 0.35
N ASN A 93 0.28 16.95 1.34
CA ASN A 93 0.35 16.36 2.68
C ASN A 93 -1.02 16.33 3.38
N GLN A 94 -1.83 17.36 3.20
CA GLN A 94 -3.18 17.43 3.79
C GLN A 94 -4.12 16.38 3.21
N LEU A 95 -4.02 16.06 1.91
CA LEU A 95 -4.81 14.97 1.31
C LEU A 95 -4.48 13.62 1.97
N VAL A 96 -3.19 13.31 2.13
CA VAL A 96 -2.74 12.09 2.79
C VAL A 96 -3.22 12.04 4.25
N LYS A 97 -3.10 13.14 4.99
CA LYS A 97 -3.59 13.25 6.38
C LYS A 97 -5.10 13.00 6.46
N LYS A 98 -5.90 13.58 5.56
CA LYS A 98 -7.36 13.36 5.50
C LYS A 98 -7.67 11.87 5.28
N ALA A 99 -6.96 11.22 4.37
CA ALA A 99 -7.14 9.79 4.13
C ALA A 99 -6.75 8.92 5.34
N GLN A 100 -5.66 9.25 6.04
CA GLN A 100 -5.28 8.57 7.28
C GLN A 100 -6.35 8.72 8.38
N ILE A 101 -6.95 9.91 8.50
CA ILE A 101 -8.05 10.15 9.44
C ILE A 101 -9.25 9.28 9.08
N ARG A 102 -9.63 9.21 7.79
CA ARG A 102 -10.72 8.34 7.33
C ARG A 102 -10.44 6.87 7.64
N ARG A 103 -9.25 6.35 7.32
CA ARG A 103 -8.83 4.98 7.67
C ARG A 103 -9.01 4.70 9.16
N LYS A 104 -8.54 5.61 10.02
CA LYS A 104 -8.68 5.49 11.49
C LYS A 104 -10.14 5.51 11.96
N GLN A 105 -10.99 6.34 11.34
CA GLN A 105 -12.42 6.36 11.66
C GLN A 105 -13.09 5.05 11.28
N VAL A 106 -12.76 4.49 10.12
CA VAL A 106 -13.32 3.20 9.67
C VAL A 106 -12.81 2.06 10.54
N SER A 107 -11.53 2.03 10.92
CA SER A 107 -10.99 0.98 11.80
C SER A 107 -11.67 0.94 13.17
N ILE A 108 -12.15 2.08 13.67
CA ILE A 108 -12.91 2.15 14.94
C ILE A 108 -14.35 1.66 14.73
N LYS A 109 -15.00 2.04 13.62
CA LYS A 109 -16.40 1.69 13.34
C LYS A 109 -16.60 0.26 12.85
N GLN A 110 -15.57 -0.31 12.21
CA GLN A 110 -15.62 -1.59 11.51
C GLN A 110 -14.44 -2.45 11.99
N ALA A 111 -14.45 -2.81 13.28
CA ALA A 111 -13.35 -3.53 13.92
C ALA A 111 -13.09 -4.92 13.34
N GLN A 112 -14.02 -5.46 12.56
CA GLN A 112 -13.89 -6.74 11.85
C GLN A 112 -13.08 -6.68 10.56
N LEU A 113 -12.74 -5.48 10.07
CA LEU A 113 -11.96 -5.34 8.84
C LEU A 113 -10.50 -5.72 9.08
N SER A 114 -9.90 -6.39 8.09
CA SER A 114 -8.48 -6.74 8.09
C SER A 114 -7.60 -5.50 7.92
N LEU A 115 -6.30 -5.63 8.21
CA LEU A 115 -5.34 -4.56 7.90
C LEU A 115 -5.28 -4.27 6.40
N VAL A 116 -5.43 -5.29 5.54
CA VAL A 116 -5.47 -5.14 4.07
C VAL A 116 -6.69 -4.31 3.66
N ASP A 117 -7.87 -4.58 4.23
CA ASP A 117 -9.07 -3.78 3.96
C ASP A 117 -8.86 -2.31 4.36
N LEU A 118 -8.25 -2.06 5.51
CA LEU A 118 -7.98 -0.71 5.99
C LEU A 118 -6.94 0.02 5.14
N ASP A 119 -5.93 -0.69 4.64
CA ASP A 119 -4.90 -0.14 3.76
C ASP A 119 -5.48 0.17 2.37
N TYR A 120 -6.36 -0.70 1.85
CA TYR A 120 -7.15 -0.42 0.65
C TYR A 120 -8.05 0.81 0.85
N ILE A 121 -8.74 0.95 1.98
CA ILE A 121 -9.59 2.12 2.28
C ILE A 121 -8.79 3.41 2.25
N PHE A 122 -7.55 3.37 2.77
CA PHE A 122 -6.65 4.52 2.69
C PHE A 122 -6.26 4.82 1.23
N ILE A 123 -5.87 3.81 0.44
CA ILE A 123 -5.56 3.98 -1.00
C ILE A 123 -6.75 4.57 -1.75
N HIS A 124 -7.95 4.02 -1.52
CA HIS A 124 -9.19 4.47 -2.12
C HIS A 124 -9.47 5.94 -1.76
N GLU A 125 -9.37 6.31 -0.48
CA GLU A 125 -9.62 7.68 -0.04
C GLU A 125 -8.60 8.67 -0.62
N VAL A 126 -7.31 8.32 -0.65
CA VAL A 126 -6.27 9.15 -1.29
C VAL A 126 -6.62 9.37 -2.77
N HIS A 127 -6.96 8.32 -3.51
CA HIS A 127 -7.34 8.46 -4.92
C HIS A 127 -8.63 9.24 -5.13
N SER A 128 -9.62 9.09 -4.27
CA SER A 128 -10.85 9.88 -4.30
C SER A 128 -10.56 11.37 -4.15
N LEU A 129 -9.74 11.73 -3.16
CA LEU A 129 -9.31 13.10 -2.93
C LEU A 129 -8.48 13.63 -4.11
N LEU A 130 -7.57 12.83 -4.65
CA LEU A 130 -6.77 13.21 -5.81
C LEU A 130 -7.60 13.36 -7.09
N ASP A 131 -8.58 12.49 -7.33
CA ASP A 131 -9.49 12.55 -8.49
C ASP A 131 -10.28 13.87 -8.47
N ALA A 132 -10.74 14.31 -7.28
CA ALA A 132 -11.46 15.57 -7.12
C ALA A 132 -10.60 16.81 -7.44
N GLU A 133 -9.29 16.73 -7.24
CA GLU A 133 -8.36 17.84 -7.46
C GLU A 133 -7.77 17.84 -8.88
N LEU A 134 -7.42 16.67 -9.40
CA LEU A 134 -6.76 16.53 -10.70
C LEU A 134 -7.73 16.64 -11.89
N ILE A 135 -9.04 16.48 -11.67
CA ILE A 135 -10.04 16.76 -12.72
C ILE A 135 -10.02 18.22 -13.18
N GLU A 136 -9.63 19.15 -12.30
CA GLU A 136 -9.50 20.57 -12.64
C GLU A 136 -8.44 20.81 -13.73
N ILE A 137 -7.48 19.89 -13.88
CA ILE A 137 -6.43 19.95 -14.89
C ILE A 137 -6.59 18.88 -16.00
N GLY A 138 -7.77 18.27 -16.11
CA GLY A 138 -8.12 17.35 -17.21
C GLY A 138 -7.69 15.90 -17.03
N GLU A 139 -7.23 15.50 -15.84
CA GLU A 139 -6.89 14.10 -15.56
C GLU A 139 -8.15 13.22 -15.44
N SER A 140 -8.00 11.96 -15.86
CA SER A 140 -9.06 10.96 -15.72
C SER A 140 -9.12 10.40 -14.30
N PHE A 141 -10.30 9.98 -13.87
CA PHE A 141 -10.48 9.33 -12.57
C PHE A 141 -9.76 7.99 -12.51
N TYR A 142 -8.97 7.78 -11.46
CA TYR A 142 -8.25 6.52 -11.24
C TYR A 142 -9.08 5.51 -10.44
N LEU A 143 -10.05 5.97 -9.63
CA LEU A 143 -10.87 5.09 -8.81
C LEU A 143 -11.49 3.89 -9.55
N PRO A 144 -12.01 4.01 -10.79
CA PRO A 144 -12.51 2.85 -11.54
C PRO A 144 -11.43 1.77 -11.78
N THR A 145 -10.21 2.19 -12.11
CA THR A 145 -9.05 1.30 -12.31
C THR A 145 -8.69 0.61 -11.01
N LEU A 146 -8.58 1.36 -9.91
CA LEU A 146 -8.30 0.81 -8.58
C LEU A 146 -9.30 -0.29 -8.22
N ARG A 147 -10.60 -0.03 -8.37
CA ARG A 147 -11.64 -1.02 -8.06
C ARG A 147 -11.52 -2.27 -8.91
N GLN A 148 -11.22 -2.12 -10.20
CA GLN A 148 -11.04 -3.28 -11.06
C GLN A 148 -9.85 -4.16 -10.63
N LEU A 149 -8.75 -3.56 -10.16
CA LEU A 149 -7.56 -4.28 -9.68
C LEU A 149 -7.80 -5.02 -8.35
N TRP A 150 -8.68 -4.48 -7.50
CA TRP A 150 -8.89 -4.96 -6.12
C TRP A 150 -10.20 -5.74 -5.90
N LYS A 151 -11.08 -5.83 -6.90
CA LYS A 151 -12.42 -6.45 -6.77
C LYS A 151 -12.46 -7.90 -6.25
N ASN A 152 -11.36 -8.63 -6.39
CA ASN A 152 -11.26 -10.02 -5.93
C ASN A 152 -10.48 -10.15 -4.60
N GLU A 153 -9.91 -9.06 -4.10
CA GLU A 153 -9.10 -9.04 -2.87
C GLU A 153 -9.89 -8.54 -1.66
N VAL A 154 -10.85 -7.64 -1.90
CA VAL A 154 -11.64 -7.03 -0.84
C VAL A 154 -13.14 -7.22 -1.08
N SER A 155 -13.92 -7.21 0.00
CA SER A 155 -15.38 -7.29 -0.10
C SER A 155 -15.97 -6.11 -0.88
N GLU A 156 -17.17 -6.26 -1.44
CA GLU A 156 -17.85 -5.17 -2.15
C GLU A 156 -18.03 -3.91 -1.29
N GLN A 157 -18.35 -4.09 0.00
CA GLN A 157 -18.48 -2.99 0.95
C GLN A 157 -17.18 -2.17 1.06
N VAL A 158 -16.04 -2.87 1.18
CA VAL A 158 -14.70 -2.27 1.24
C VAL A 158 -14.33 -1.65 -0.11
N LEU A 159 -14.56 -2.38 -1.21
CA LEU A 159 -14.24 -1.96 -2.58
C LEU A 159 -14.81 -0.58 -2.94
N PHE A 160 -16.05 -0.32 -2.50
CA PHE A 160 -16.74 0.96 -2.70
C PHE A 160 -16.68 1.90 -1.49
N SER A 161 -15.96 1.54 -0.43
CA SER A 161 -15.84 2.30 0.82
C SER A 161 -17.19 2.76 1.40
N LYS A 162 -18.19 1.87 1.42
CA LYS A 162 -19.55 2.15 1.92
C LYS A 162 -19.65 1.86 3.43
N PHE A 163 -19.37 2.87 4.26
CA PHE A 163 -19.39 2.81 5.75
C PHE A 163 -19.92 4.08 6.41
#